data_AF-A0A9E4M9C1-F1
#
_entry.id   AF-A0A9E4M9C1-F1
#
_cell.length_a   1.000
_cell.length_b   1.000
_cell.length_c   1.000
_cell.angle_alpha   90.00
_cell.angle_beta   90.00
_cell.angle_gamma   90.00
#
_symmetry.space_group_name_H-M   'P 1'
#
loop_
_entity.id
_entity.type
_entity.pdbx_description
1 polymer ?
#
loop_
_entity_poly.entity_id
_entity_poly.type
_entity_poly.pdbx_seq_one_letter_code
_entity_poly.pdbx_strand_id
1 'polypeptide(L)'
;MFDTHAIARSLTDADLTPEQADAITNAIRQVAEHDMAGLATKADLAELRVELAGLEARLIKWMIGIVFAGAGLVIAVLRLIG
;
A
#
# COMPACT_ATOMS: atom_id res chain seq x y z
N MET A 1 -13.82 5.94 12.66
CA MET A 1 -14.99 6.64 12.10
C MET A 1 -15.09 7.97 12.82
N PHE A 2 -15.24 9.08 12.10
CA PHE A 2 -15.23 10.42 12.68
C PHE A 2 -16.59 10.72 13.32
N ASP A 3 -16.65 10.89 14.64
CA ASP A 3 -17.91 11.16 15.35
C ASP A 3 -18.27 12.65 15.27
N THR A 4 -19.00 12.98 14.21
CA THR A 4 -19.43 14.36 13.90
C THR A 4 -20.39 14.89 14.96
N HIS A 5 -21.23 14.03 15.55
CA HIS A 5 -22.22 14.45 16.54
C HIS A 5 -21.55 14.82 17.87
N ALA A 6 -20.52 14.08 18.28
CA ALA A 6 -19.74 14.42 19.46
C ALA A 6 -19.02 15.77 19.32
N ILE A 7 -18.48 16.07 18.13
CA ILE A 7 -17.79 17.34 17.85
C ILE A 7 -18.79 18.51 17.82
N ALA A 8 -19.90 18.37 17.10
CA ALA A 8 -20.93 19.39 17.04
C ALA A 8 -21.47 19.71 18.44
N ARG A 9 -21.73 18.67 19.27
CA ARG A 9 -22.12 18.86 20.67
C ARG A 9 -21.06 19.61 21.48
N SER A 10 -19.79 19.21 21.37
CA SER A 10 -18.70 19.89 22.09
C SER A 10 -18.53 21.36 21.70
N LEU A 11 -18.82 21.73 20.45
CA LEU A 11 -18.76 23.11 19.99
C LEU A 11 -19.95 23.91 20.53
N THR A 12 -21.14 23.34 20.53
CA THR A 12 -22.33 23.96 21.14
C THR A 12 -22.17 24.15 22.65
N ASP A 13 -21.57 23.19 23.35
CA ASP A 13 -21.25 23.28 24.78
C ASP A 13 -20.21 24.39 25.08
N ALA A 14 -19.51 24.88 24.06
CA ALA A 14 -18.56 25.99 24.12
C ALA A 14 -19.18 27.33 23.65
N ASP A 15 -20.51 27.46 23.70
CA ASP A 15 -21.29 28.64 23.32
C ASP A 15 -21.28 29.00 21.83
N LEU A 16 -20.90 28.08 20.93
CA LEU A 16 -21.12 28.26 19.49
C LEU A 16 -22.58 27.98 19.13
N THR A 17 -23.12 28.69 18.13
CA THR A 17 -24.47 28.38 17.65
C THR A 17 -24.48 27.03 16.93
N PRO A 18 -25.64 26.35 16.85
CA PRO A 18 -25.76 25.09 16.11
C PRO A 18 -25.25 25.21 14.66
N GLU A 19 -25.54 26.32 13.98
CA GLU A 19 -25.09 26.56 12.61
C GLU A 19 -23.55 26.66 12.51
N GLN A 20 -22.92 27.30 13.50
CA GLN A 20 -21.45 27.41 13.55
C GLN A 20 -20.81 26.05 13.87
N ALA A 21 -21.37 25.31 14.83
CA ALA A 21 -20.91 23.98 15.19
C ALA A 21 -20.97 23.02 13.99
N ASP A 22 -22.07 23.06 13.23
CA ASP A 22 -22.25 22.26 12.01
C ASP A 22 -21.28 22.68 10.90
N ALA A 23 -21.11 23.98 10.66
CA ALA A 23 -20.19 24.49 9.64
C ALA A 23 -18.74 24.07 9.91
N ILE A 24 -18.27 24.20 11.16
CA ILE A 24 -16.92 23.81 11.57
C ILE A 24 -16.76 22.29 11.49
N THR A 25 -17.74 21.52 11.96
CA THR A 25 -17.64 20.05 11.93
C THR A 25 -17.61 19.52 10.50
N ASN A 26 -18.38 20.13 9.58
CA ASN A 26 -18.34 19.79 8.16
C ASN A 26 -16.99 20.13 7.52
N ALA A 27 -16.38 21.28 7.85
CA ALA A 27 -15.05 21.63 7.36
C ALA A 27 -13.99 20.62 7.83
N ILE A 28 -14.03 20.22 9.12
CA ILE A 28 -13.11 19.22 9.68
C ILE A 28 -13.30 17.86 8.99
N ARG A 29 -14.56 17.43 8.82
CA ARG A 29 -14.87 16.17 8.11
C ARG A 29 -14.30 16.18 6.69
N GLN A 30 -14.50 17.26 5.96
CA GLN A 30 -14.07 17.37 4.57
C GLN A 30 -12.54 17.27 4.43
N VAL A 31 -11.79 17.89 5.34
CA VAL A 31 -10.32 17.76 5.40
C VAL A 31 -9.91 16.34 5.79
N ALA A 32 -10.54 15.77 6.82
CA ALA A 32 -10.22 14.42 7.29
C ALA A 32 -10.50 13.35 6.23
N GLU A 33 -11.60 13.47 5.48
CA GLU A 33 -11.95 12.56 4.38
C GLU A 33 -10.99 12.73 3.19
N HIS A 34 -10.63 13.97 2.85
CA HIS A 34 -9.68 14.26 1.78
C HIS A 34 -8.28 13.71 2.06
N ASP A 35 -7.76 13.88 3.29
CA ASP A 35 -6.44 13.37 3.66
C ASP A 35 -6.40 11.83 3.70
N MET A 36 -7.50 11.19 4.11
CA MET A 36 -7.55 9.73 4.20
C MET A 36 -7.69 9.03 2.84
N ALA A 37 -8.21 9.71 1.82
CA ALA A 37 -8.36 9.16 0.47
C ALA A 37 -7.02 8.87 -0.23
N GLY A 38 -5.94 9.55 0.17
CA GLY A 38 -4.60 9.38 -0.40
C GLY A 38 -3.67 8.45 0.38
N LEU A 39 -4.10 7.91 1.52
CA LEU A 39 -3.23 7.10 2.39
C LEU A 39 -3.26 5.64 1.98
N ALA A 40 -2.09 5.09 1.67
CA ALA A 40 -1.93 3.64 1.57
C ALA A 40 -2.27 3.01 2.93
N THR A 41 -3.20 2.06 2.90
CA THR A 41 -3.62 1.31 4.07
C THR A 41 -2.62 0.19 4.38
N LYS A 42 -2.74 -0.37 5.59
CA LYS A 42 -1.96 -1.57 5.95
C LYS A 42 -2.26 -2.76 5.03
N ALA A 43 -3.45 -2.82 4.45
CA ALA A 43 -3.83 -3.85 3.50
C ALA A 43 -3.06 -3.68 2.19
N ASP A 44 -2.99 -2.46 1.65
CA ASP A 44 -2.22 -2.15 0.43
C ASP A 44 -0.73 -2.49 0.61
N LEU A 45 -0.18 -2.19 1.79
CA LEU A 45 1.20 -2.59 2.13
C LEU A 45 1.40 -4.10 2.22
N ALA A 46 0.39 -4.84 2.71
CA ALA A 46 0.45 -6.29 2.78
C ALA A 46 0.39 -6.93 1.39
N GLU A 47 -0.45 -6.40 0.50
CA GLU A 47 -0.54 -6.81 -0.90
C GLU A 47 0.79 -6.59 -1.62
N LEU A 48 1.39 -5.40 -1.52
CA LEU A 48 2.70 -5.11 -2.11
C LEU A 48 3.80 -6.06 -1.63
N ARG A 49 3.80 -6.46 -0.34
CA ARG A 49 4.77 -7.43 0.20
C ARG A 49 4.61 -8.81 -0.44
N VAL A 50 3.38 -9.24 -0.68
CA VAL A 50 3.09 -10.52 -1.35
C VAL A 50 3.54 -10.47 -2.80
N GLU A 51 3.25 -9.38 -3.52
CA GLU A 51 3.70 -9.19 -4.89
C GLU A 51 5.23 -9.19 -5.01
N LEU A 52 5.93 -8.51 -4.10
CA LEU A 52 7.38 -8.50 -4.03
C LEU A 52 7.95 -9.91 -3.81
N ALA A 53 7.44 -10.66 -2.83
CA ALA A 53 7.87 -12.04 -2.61
C ALA A 53 7.64 -12.93 -3.85
N GLY A 54 6.53 -12.72 -4.56
CA GLY A 54 6.24 -13.43 -5.80
C GLY A 54 7.18 -13.05 -6.96
N LEU A 55 7.61 -11.79 -7.03
CA LEU A 55 8.62 -11.33 -8.00
C LEU A 55 9.99 -11.94 -7.67
N GLU A 56 10.43 -11.89 -6.41
CA GLU A 56 11.69 -12.48 -5.96
C GLU A 56 11.75 -13.98 -6.29
N ALA A 57 10.69 -14.74 -5.98
CA ALA A 57 10.60 -16.16 -6.29
C ALA A 57 10.70 -16.44 -7.81
N ARG A 58 10.04 -15.63 -8.64
CA ARG A 58 10.13 -15.75 -10.11
C ARG A 58 11.53 -15.43 -10.62
N LEU A 59 12.19 -14.41 -10.09
CA LEU A 59 13.56 -14.07 -10.47
C LEU A 59 14.52 -15.21 -10.13
N ILE A 60 14.44 -15.77 -8.93
CA ILE A 60 15.25 -16.92 -8.51
C ILE A 60 15.03 -18.10 -9.46
N LYS A 61 13.77 -18.42 -9.80
CA LYS A 61 13.44 -19.50 -10.74
C LYS A 61 14.10 -19.31 -12.10
N TRP A 62 14.03 -18.11 -12.67
CA TRP A 62 14.66 -17.81 -13.96
C TRP A 62 16.18 -17.87 -13.88
N MET A 63 16.78 -17.33 -12.82
CA MET A 63 18.23 -17.42 -12.60
C MET A 63 18.71 -18.86 -12.54
N ILE A 64 18.02 -19.72 -11.80
CA ILE A 64 18.32 -21.16 -11.75
C ILE A 64 18.29 -21.75 -13.16
N GLY A 65 17.24 -21.46 -13.94
CA GLY A 65 17.13 -21.92 -15.32
C GLY A 65 18.30 -21.46 -16.21
N ILE A 66 18.72 -20.21 -16.11
CA ILE A 66 19.86 -19.65 -16.85
C ILE A 66 21.17 -20.32 -16.43
N VAL A 67 21.39 -20.53 -15.12
CA VAL A 67 22.58 -21.21 -14.61
C VAL A 67 22.68 -22.64 -15.15
N PHE A 68 21.57 -23.39 -15.13
CA PHE A 68 21.55 -24.74 -15.68
C PHE A 68 21.75 -24.77 -17.20
N ALA A 69 21.10 -23.85 -17.94
CA ALA A 69 21.28 -23.73 -19.38
C ALA A 69 22.75 -23.40 -19.73
N GLY A 70 23.36 -22.46 -18.99
CA GLY A 70 24.76 -22.08 -19.15
C GLY A 70 25.72 -23.24 -18.84
N ALA A 71 25.49 -23.96 -17.74
CA ALA A 71 26.28 -25.14 -17.40
C ALA A 71 26.18 -26.23 -18.47
N GLY A 72 24.97 -26.51 -18.97
CA GLY A 72 24.74 -27.46 -20.05
C GLY A 72 25.46 -27.06 -21.34
N LEU A 73 25.44 -25.76 -21.68
CA LEU A 73 26.15 -25.22 -22.85
C LEU A 73 27.66 -25.40 -22.73
N VAL A 74 28.25 -25.08 -21.56
CA VAL A 74 29.68 -25.28 -21.31
C VAL A 74 30.07 -26.75 -21.48
N ILE A 75 29.31 -27.67 -20.91
CA ILE A 75 29.56 -29.11 -21.04
C ILE A 75 29.49 -29.56 -22.51
N ALA A 76 28.50 -29.07 -23.27
CA ALA A 76 28.34 -29.39 -24.68
C ALA A 76 29.54 -28.92 -25.52
N VAL A 77 30.05 -27.71 -25.26
CA VAL A 77 31.23 -27.17 -25.94
C VAL A 77 32.48 -27.98 -25.63
N LEU A 78 32.69 -28.35 -24.36
CA LEU A 78 33.85 -29.17 -23.96
C LEU A 78 33.88 -30.53 -24.67
N ARG A 79 32.71 -31.16 -24.89
CA ARG A 79 32.59 -32.42 -25.64
C ARG A 79 32.80 -32.30 -27.14
N LEU A 80 32.68 -31.10 -27.71
CA LEU A 80 32.89 -30.88 -29.14
C LEU A 80 34.37 -30.66 -29.48
N ILE A 81 35.15 -30.17 -28.51
CA ILE A 81 36.55 -29.73 -28.71
C ILE A 81 37.56 -30.76 -28.18
N GLY A 82 37.20 -31.58 -27.19
CA GLY A 82 38.03 -32.68 -26.68
C GLY A 82 37.56 -34.04 -27.17
#